data_AF-A0A537EQH8-F1
#
_entry.id   AF-A0A537EQH8-F1
#
_cell.length_a   1.000
_cell.length_b   1.000
_cell.length_c   1.000
_cell.angle_alpha   90.00
_cell.angle_beta   90.00
_cell.angle_gamma   90.00
#
_symmetry.space_group_name_H-M   'P 1'
#
loop_
_entity.id
_entity.type
_entity.pdbx_description
1 polymer ?
#
loop_
_entity_poly.entity_id
_entity_poly.type
_entity_poly.pdbx_seq_one_letter_code
_entity_poly.pdbx_strand_id
1 'polypeptide(L)' 'MSLGLTIKGAEGIVLAAESRITLTVQNPETKETLAVNCDNAQKLLKFSAPHNHIGAVTYGIVIRVASSAY' A
#
# COMPACT_ATOMS: atom_id res chain seq x y z
N MET A 1 -4.66 -11.08 -2.29
CA MET A 1 -3.69 -11.23 -1.18
C MET A 1 -2.40 -10.51 -1.59
N SER A 2 -1.77 -9.73 -0.70
CA SER A 2 -0.63 -8.85 -1.02
C SER A 2 0.62 -9.24 -0.23
N LEU A 3 1.73 -9.63 -0.84
CA LEU A 3 2.91 -10.02 -0.05
C LEU A 3 3.67 -8.82 0.52
N GLY A 4 4.03 -8.87 1.80
CA GLY A 4 4.94 -7.93 2.46
C GLY A 4 6.09 -8.67 3.14
N LEU A 5 7.30 -8.13 3.07
CA LEU A 5 8.53 -8.71 3.64
C LEU A 5 9.24 -7.66 4.49
N THR A 6 9.60 -8.05 5.71
CA THR A 6 10.41 -7.24 6.63
C THR A 6 11.69 -7.99 6.97
N ILE A 7 12.84 -7.36 6.74
CA ILE A 7 14.16 -7.91 7.09
C ILE A 7 14.79 -6.98 8.13
N LYS A 8 15.17 -7.53 9.29
CA LYS A 8 15.90 -6.81 10.34
C LYS A 8 17.37 -7.24 10.32
N GLY A 9 18.28 -6.29 10.10
CA GLY A 9 19.73 -6.47 10.19
C GLY A 9 20.34 -5.67 11.34
N ALA A 10 21.66 -5.77 11.51
CA ALA A 10 22.40 -4.98 12.50
C ALA A 10 22.39 -3.47 12.20
N GLU A 11 22.29 -3.11 10.91
CA GLU A 11 22.36 -1.73 10.42
C GLU A 11 20.97 -1.08 10.22
N GLY A 12 19.87 -1.85 10.33
CA GLY A 12 18.53 -1.29 10.14
C GLY A 12 17.45 -2.30 9.74
N ILE A 13 16.31 -1.77 9.29
CA ILE A 13 15.13 -2.52 8.87
C ILE A 13 14.85 -2.22 7.39
N VAL A 14 14.67 -3.28 6.59
CA VAL A 14 14.23 -3.18 5.20
C VAL A 14 12.77 -3.61 5.11
N LEU A 15 11.94 -2.76 4.52
CA LEU A 15 10.53 -3.03 4.24
C LEU A 15 10.33 -3.17 2.73
N ALA A 16 9.80 -4.29 2.29
CA ALA A 16 9.47 -4.54 0.90
C ALA A 16 8.01 -5.00 0.80
N ALA A 17 7.34 -4.61 -0.29
CA ALA A 17 5.96 -5.02 -0.55
C ALA A 17 5.75 -5.25 -2.03
N GLU A 18 4.98 -6.27 -2.38
CA GLU A 18 4.50 -6.50 -3.74
C GLU A 18 3.72 -5.27 -4.22
N SER A 19 3.99 -4.72 -5.41
CA SER A 19 3.34 -3.47 -5.86
C SER A 19 2.02 -3.69 -6.62
N ARG A 20 1.66 -4.94 -6.91
CA ARG A 20 0.41 -5.28 -7.61
C ARG A 20 -0.76 -5.41 -6.64
N ILE A 21 -1.92 -4.88 -7.02
CA ILE A 21 -3.22 -5.15 -6.38
C ILE A 21 -4.27 -5.36 -7.47
N THR A 22 -5.14 -6.35 -7.29
CA THR A 22 -6.36 -6.52 -8.09
C THR A 22 -7.55 -6.06 -7.27
N LEU A 23 -8.29 -5.07 -7.77
CA LEU A 23 -9.52 -4.56 -7.16
C LEU A 23 -10.71 -5.14 -7.92
N THR A 24 -11.62 -5.75 -7.18
CA THR A 24 -12.89 -6.25 -7.72
C THR A 24 -13.99 -5.29 -7.35
N VAL A 25 -14.53 -4.57 -8.32
CA VAL A 25 -15.63 -3.62 -8.13
C VAL A 25 -16.88 -4.18 -8.77
N GLN A 26 -17.97 -4.23 -8.02
CA GLN A 26 -19.27 -4.58 -8.57
C GLN A 26 -20.00 -3.30 -8.96
N ASN A 27 -20.39 -3.18 -10.23
CA ASN A 27 -21.22 -2.07 -10.67
C ASN A 27 -22.61 -2.22 -10.03
N PRO A 28 -23.07 -1.26 -9.21
CA PRO A 28 -24.34 -1.37 -8.50
C PRO A 28 -25.56 -1.37 -9.44
N GLU A 29 -25.45 -0.84 -10.65
CA GLU A 29 -26.54 -0.78 -11.64
C GLU A 29 -26.55 -2.00 -12.56
N THR A 30 -25.40 -2.38 -13.13
CA THR A 30 -25.32 -3.49 -14.09
C THR A 30 -25.06 -4.85 -13.44
N LYS A 31 -24.74 -4.87 -12.14
CA LYS A 31 -24.26 -6.03 -11.35
C LYS A 31 -22.99 -6.70 -11.90
N GLU A 32 -22.37 -6.12 -12.93
CA GLU A 32 -21.14 -6.63 -13.51
C GLU A 32 -19.98 -6.48 -12.54
N THR A 33 -19.10 -7.48 -12.56
CA THR A 33 -17.89 -7.49 -11.75
C THR A 33 -16.71 -7.07 -12.61
N LEU A 34 -16.12 -5.93 -12.30
CA LEU A 34 -14.94 -5.39 -12.97
C LEU A 34 -13.71 -5.68 -12.13
N ALA A 35 -12.72 -6.35 -12.72
CA ALA A 35 -11.40 -6.55 -12.12
C ALA A 35 -10.41 -5.51 -12.68
N VAL A 36 -9.92 -4.63 -11.81
CA VAL A 36 -8.92 -3.61 -12.16
C VAL A 36 -7.59 -3.98 -11.53
N ASN A 37 -6.55 -4.11 -12.35
CA ASN A 37 -5.19 -4.36 -11.89
C ASN A 37 -4.42 -3.04 -11.74
N CYS A 38 -3.88 -2.81 -10.55
CA CYS A 38 -3.03 -1.68 -10.23
C CYS A 38 -1.61 -2.20 -10.00
N ASP A 39 -0.68 -1.93 -10.93
CA ASP A 39 0.69 -2.46 -10.88
C ASP A 39 1.68 -1.59 -10.09
N ASN A 40 1.28 -0.36 -9.71
CA ASN A 40 2.14 0.60 -9.01
C ASN A 40 1.49 1.07 -7.69
N ALA A 41 1.00 0.14 -6.88
CA ALA A 41 0.46 0.46 -5.57
C ALA A 41 1.59 0.78 -4.59
N GLN A 42 1.55 1.99 -4.02
CA GLN A 42 2.41 2.36 -2.90
C GLN A 42 1.84 1.74 -1.62
N LYS A 43 2.55 0.75 -1.07
CA LYS A 43 2.19 0.07 0.19
C LYS A 43 3.13 0.42 1.33
N LEU A 44 4.26 1.06 1.04
CA LEU A 44 5.21 1.57 2.02
C LEU A 44 4.80 2.97 2.46
N LEU A 45 4.56 3.11 3.76
CA LEU A 45 4.26 4.37 4.42
C LEU A 45 5.49 4.80 5.23
N LYS A 46 5.88 6.06 5.02
CA LYS A 46 6.91 6.76 5.80
C LYS A 46 6.26 7.99 6.41
N PHE A 47 6.56 8.26 7.67
CA PHE A 47 6.04 9.43 8.37
C PHE A 47 7.05 10.59 8.33
N SER A 48 6.53 11.82 8.35
CA SER A 48 7.35 13.02 8.49
C SER A 48 7.81 13.21 9.94
N ALA A 49 8.73 14.14 10.16
CA ALA A 49 9.14 14.51 11.52
C ALA A 49 7.91 14.89 12.38
N PRO A 50 7.89 14.54 13.67
CA PRO A 50 8.96 13.89 14.45
C PRO A 50 9.01 12.35 14.36
N HIS A 51 8.09 11.71 13.64
CA HIS A 51 7.90 10.24 13.63
C HIS A 51 8.60 9.54 12.46
N ASN A 52 9.64 10.14 11.89
CA ASN A 52 10.37 9.66 10.71
C ASN A 52 11.15 8.34 10.92
N HIS A 53 11.16 7.79 12.13
CA HIS A 53 11.73 6.48 12.47
C HIS A 53 10.73 5.32 12.32
N ILE A 54 9.45 5.62 12.04
CA ILE A 54 8.41 4.61 11.85
C ILE A 54 8.23 4.36 10.35
N GLY A 55 8.18 3.09 9.97
CA GLY A 55 7.78 2.65 8.63
C GLY A 55 6.68 1.60 8.75
N ALA A 56 5.69 1.66 7.87
CA ALA A 56 4.58 0.70 7.85
C ALA A 56 4.33 0.16 6.45
N VAL A 57 3.83 -1.08 6.38
CA VAL A 57 3.43 -1.73 5.13
C VAL A 57 1.95 -2.05 5.19
N THR A 58 1.19 -1.63 4.19
CA THR A 58 -0.24 -1.96 4.11
C THR A 58 -0.47 -3.24 3.32
N TYR A 59 -1.43 -4.04 3.78
CA TYR A 59 -1.89 -5.25 3.10
C TYR A 59 -3.33 -5.03 2.61
N GLY A 60 -3.61 -5.40 1.35
CA GLY A 60 -4.97 -5.45 0.81
C GLY A 60 -5.39 -4.18 0.07
N ILE A 61 -5.61 -3.07 0.78
CA ILE A 61 -6.17 -1.84 0.19
C ILE A 61 -5.04 -0.84 -0.12
N VAL A 62 -5.11 -0.19 -1.29
CA VAL A 62 -4.27 0.98 -1.61
C VAL A 62 -4.70 2.12 -0.70
N ILE A 63 -3.81 2.56 0.20
CA ILE A 63 -3.98 3.82 0.94
C ILE A 63 -3.08 4.84 0.26
N ARG A 64 -3.68 5.81 -0.45
CA ARG A 64 -2.99 7.07 -0.75
C ARG A 64 -3.37 8.08 0.31
N VAL A 65 -2.41 8.45 1.15
CA VAL A 65 -2.55 9.64 2.00
C VAL A 65 -2.40 10.85 1.11
N ALA A 66 -3.49 11.59 0.88
CA ALA A 66 -3.43 12.89 0.22
C ALA A 66 -2.77 13.88 1.19
N SER A 67 -1.58 14.37 0.85
CA SER A 67 -1.01 15.53 1.52
C SER A 67 -1.80 16.75 1.05
N SER A 68 -2.74 17.21 1.88
CA SER A 68 -3.35 18.53 1.72
C SER A 68 -2.33 19.54 2.21
N ALA A 69 -1.59 20.15 1.29
CA ALA A 69 -0.80 21.34 1.57
C ALA A 69 -1.78 22.49 1.79
N TYR A 70 -1.80 23.03 3.01
CA TYR A 70 -2.34 24.35 3.32
C TYR A 70 -1.20 25.20 3.87
#